data_AF-A0A925PEF7-F1
#
_entry.id   AF-A0A925PEF7-F1
#
_cell.length_a   1.000
_cell.length_b   1.000
_cell.length_c   1.000
_cell.angle_alpha   90.00
_cell.angle_beta   90.00
_cell.angle_gamma   90.00
#
_symmetry.space_group_name_H-M   'P 1'
#
loop_
_entity.id
_entity.type
_entity.pdbx_description
1 polymer ?
#
loop_
_entity_poly.entity_id
_entity_poly.type
_entity_poly.pdbx_seq_one_letter_code
_entity_poly.pdbx_strand_id
1 'polypeptide(L)' 'AISASLDYYDSYRKAVLPANLIQAQRDYFGAHTYERIDSSGIFHTNWLK' A
#
# COMPACT_ATOMS: atom_id res chain seq x y z
N ALA A 1 14.58 21.18 -3.89
CA ALA A 1 15.57 20.09 -3.96
C ALA A 1 15.73 19.39 -2.60
N ILE A 2 16.03 20.13 -1.52
CA ILE A 2 16.26 19.55 -0.19
C ILE A 2 15.05 18.75 0.35
N SER A 3 13.82 19.25 0.17
CA SER A 3 12.61 18.55 0.64
C SER A 3 12.46 17.15 0.01
N ALA A 4 12.59 17.04 -1.31
CA ALA A 4 12.48 15.76 -2.01
C ALA A 4 13.57 14.75 -1.60
N SER A 5 14.80 15.21 -1.34
CA SER A 5 15.88 14.35 -0.84
C SER A 5 15.59 13.82 0.57
N LEU A 6 15.02 14.66 1.44
CA LEU A 6 14.61 14.25 2.78
C LEU A 6 13.42 13.27 2.71
N ASP A 7 12.40 13.57 1.90
CA ASP A 7 11.23 12.71 1.72
C ASP A 7 11.62 11.32 1.20
N TYR A 8 12.59 11.26 0.27
CA TYR A 8 13.15 10.01 -0.23
C TYR A 8 13.85 9.22 0.88
N TYR A 9 14.75 9.87 1.62
CA TYR A 9 15.48 9.23 2.71
C TYR A 9 14.54 8.69 3.80
N ASP A 10 13.54 9.49 4.17
CA ASP A 10 12.51 9.11 5.14
C ASP A 10 11.62 7.99 4.63
N SER A 11 11.31 7.96 3.33
CA SER A 11 10.55 6.87 2.73
C SER A 11 11.36 5.58 2.69
N TYR A 12 12.66 5.67 2.39
CA TYR A 12 13.54 4.51 2.29
C TYR A 12 13.75 3.80 3.64
N ARG A 13 13.90 4.56 4.72
CA ARG A 13 14.15 3.99 6.06
C ARG A 13 12.90 3.53 6.80
N LYS A 14 11.70 3.85 6.31
CA LYS A 14 10.43 3.42 6.92
C LYS A 14 10.12 1.99 6.52
N ALA A 15 10.05 1.08 7.49
CA ALA A 15 9.69 -0.32 7.25
C ALA A 15 8.25 -0.50 6.73
N VAL A 16 7.35 0.43 7.08
CA VAL A 16 5.95 0.44 6.64
C VAL A 16 5.61 1.81 6.08
N LEU A 17 5.22 1.85 4.82
CA LEU A 17 4.75 3.04 4.12
C LEU A 17 3.22 3.03 3.99
N PRO A 18 2.58 4.20 3.79
CA PRO A 18 1.13 4.30 3.59
C PRO A 18 0.62 3.70 2.26
N ALA A 19 1.46 2.94 1.54
CA ALA A 19 1.11 2.30 0.28
C ALA A 19 -0.01 1.24 0.43
N ASN A 20 -0.25 0.75 1.65
CA ASN A 20 -1.38 -0.12 1.96
C ASN A 20 -2.73 0.55 1.67
N LEU A 21 -2.87 1.86 1.87
CA LEU A 21 -4.09 2.59 1.51
C LEU A 21 -4.28 2.64 -0.01
N ILE A 22 -3.20 2.79 -0.77
CA ILE A 22 -3.25 2.74 -2.24
C ILE A 22 -3.70 1.35 -2.69
N GLN A 23 -3.18 0.28 -2.08
CA GLN A 23 -3.62 -1.09 -2.38
C GLN A 23 -5.11 -1.28 -2.06
N ALA A 24 -5.58 -0.80 -0.90
CA ALA A 24 -6.99 -0.84 -0.54
C ALA A 24 -7.87 -0.08 -1.54
N GLN A 25 -7.46 1.13 -1.95
CA GLN A 25 -8.17 1.90 -2.98
C GLN A 25 -8.23 1.13 -4.31
N ARG A 26 -7.10 0.61 -4.79
CA ARG A 26 -7.02 -0.18 -6.03
C ARG A 26 -7.95 -1.39 -6.00
N ASP A 27 -7.98 -2.10 -4.89
CA ASP A 27 -8.88 -3.24 -4.74
C ASP A 27 -10.35 -2.80 -4.68
N TYR A 28 -10.65 -1.68 -4.00
CA TYR A 28 -11.99 -1.11 -3.90
C TYR A 28 -12.59 -0.73 -5.26
N PHE A 29 -11.87 0.06 -6.06
CA PHE A 29 -12.43 0.57 -7.32
C PHE A 29 -12.25 -0.38 -8.51
N GLY A 30 -11.26 -1.27 -8.45
CA GLY A 30 -10.79 -1.99 -9.64
C GLY A 30 -10.55 -3.49 -9.46
N ALA A 31 -10.92 -4.06 -8.30
CA ALA A 31 -10.69 -5.47 -7.99
C ALA A 31 -9.24 -5.92 -8.25
N HIS A 32 -8.29 -5.01 -8.01
CA HIS A 32 -6.88 -5.20 -8.34
C HIS A 32 -6.12 -6.13 -7.39
N THR A 33 -6.78 -6.64 -6.33
CA THR A 33 -6.20 -7.51 -5.31
C THR A 33 -5.05 -6.86 -4.53
N TYR A 34 -4.63 -7.50 -3.43
CA TYR A 34 -3.47 -7.08 -2.63
C TYR A 34 -2.89 -8.28 -1.85
N GLU A 35 -1.68 -8.11 -1.32
CA GLU A 35 -1.03 -9.08 -0.43
C GLU A 35 -1.15 -8.66 1.04
N ARG A 36 -1.05 -9.63 1.96
CA ARG A 36 -1.11 -9.39 3.39
C ARG A 36 0.22 -9.71 4.07
N ILE A 37 0.48 -9.05 5.19
CA ILE A 37 1.70 -9.25 5.98
C ILE A 37 1.61 -10.46 6.92
N ASP A 38 0.39 -10.91 7.23
CA ASP A 38 0.13 -12.00 8.17
C ASP A 38 -0.18 -13.33 7.48
N SER A 39 -0.32 -13.34 6.16
CA SER A 39 -0.62 -14.54 5.39
C SER A 39 -0.10 -14.44 3.95
N SER A 40 0.47 -15.54 3.48
CA SER A 40 0.92 -15.67 2.09
C SER A 40 -0.27 -15.86 1.16
N GLY A 41 -0.34 -15.06 0.09
CA GLY A 41 -1.35 -15.20 -0.96
C GLY A 41 -1.81 -13.86 -1.53
N ILE A 42 -2.73 -13.94 -2.49
CA ILE A 42 -3.36 -12.80 -3.17
C ILE A 42 -4.81 -12.72 -2.69
N PHE A 43 -5.21 -11.55 -2.20
CA PHE A 43 -6.50 -11.33 -1.56
C PHE A 43 -7.31 -10.28 -2.33
N HIS A 44 -8.62 -10.48 -2.42
CA HIS A 44 -9.59 -9.49 -2.87
C HIS A 44 -10.64 -9.31 -1.76
N THR A 45 -10.95 -8.06 -1.41
CA THR A 45 -11.99 -7.74 -0.44
C THR A 45 -13.27 -7.34 -1.17
N ASN A 46 -14.42 -7.83 -0.74
CA ASN A 46 -15.70 -7.27 -1.17
C ASN A 46 -16.05 -6.07 -0.28
N TRP A 47 -15.90 -4.87 -0.82
CA TRP A 47 -15.98 -3.61 -0.07
C TRP A 47 -17.39 -3.04 0.11
N LEU A 48 -18.34 -3.42 -0.74
CA LEU A 48 -19.72 -2.89 -0.74
C LEU A 48 -20.73 -3.85 -0.09
N LYS A 49 -20.21 -4.86 0.61
CA LYS A 49 -21.02 -5.88 1.27
C LYS A 49 -21.52 -5.45 2.65
#